data_AF-A0AA35RZ79-F1
#
_entry.id   AF-A0AA35RZ79-F1
#
_cell.length_a   1.000
_cell.length_b   1.000
_cell.length_c   1.000
_cell.angle_alpha   90.00
_cell.angle_beta   90.00
_cell.angle_gamma   90.00
#
_symmetry.space_group_name_H-M   'P 1'
#
loop_
_entity.id
_entity.type
_entity.pdbx_description
1 polymer ?
#
loop_
_entity_poly.entity_id
_entity_poly.type
_entity_poly.pdbx_seq_one_letter_code
_entity_poly.pdbx_strand_id
1 'polypeptide(L)'
;MSIADIAAAEGKHPLDVFLDIALDEDLETEFAHPAGGQGDDARAERLTNPYVHISVSDGGAHTRFLVNSVWPVYFLAHWIRDNELMTLEQAHQKMSALPAWFSDMKGRGTLRVGDYADVMIYNMDELGLLYDKPRFETDFPGGREAIGAEAHRNSLHPGQRRGHIRRKRVHRRVARHTPAQLRHGRLILI
;
A
#
# COMPACT_ATOMS: atom_id res chain seq x y z
N MET A 1 -13.45 -8.16 27.95
CA MET A 1 -14.13 -6.92 28.33
C MET A 1 -13.38 -5.79 27.67
N SER A 2 -14.04 -4.95 26.88
CA SER A 2 -13.39 -3.83 26.21
C SER A 2 -13.44 -2.55 27.06
N ILE A 3 -12.57 -1.59 26.77
CA ILE A 3 -12.63 -0.25 27.38
C ILE A 3 -13.99 0.41 27.15
N ALA A 4 -14.60 0.17 25.99
CA ALA A 4 -15.93 0.69 25.68
C ALA A 4 -17.01 0.09 26.60
N ASP A 5 -16.91 -1.19 26.95
CA ASP A 5 -17.86 -1.84 27.86
C ASP A 5 -17.75 -1.26 29.28
N ILE A 6 -16.53 -1.02 29.75
CA ILE A 6 -16.27 -0.41 31.08
C ILE A 6 -16.75 1.05 31.10
N ALA A 7 -16.46 1.81 30.04
CA ALA A 7 -16.91 3.19 29.90
C ALA A 7 -18.44 3.30 29.92
N ALA A 8 -19.15 2.38 29.24
CA ALA A 8 -20.60 2.32 29.27
C ALA A 8 -21.14 1.97 30.67
N ALA A 9 -20.47 1.07 31.41
CA ALA A 9 -20.85 0.69 32.76
C ALA A 9 -20.61 1.82 33.79
N GLU A 10 -19.52 2.58 33.63
CA GLU A 10 -19.14 3.67 34.54
C GLU A 10 -19.73 5.04 34.16
N GLY A 11 -20.34 5.17 32.98
CA GLY A 11 -20.86 6.44 32.48
C GLY A 11 -19.78 7.48 32.18
N LYS A 12 -18.56 7.02 31.85
CA LYS A 12 -17.39 7.86 31.56
C LYS A 12 -17.05 7.84 30.06
N HIS A 13 -16.25 8.79 29.60
CA HIS A 13 -15.71 8.75 28.25
C HIS A 13 -14.67 7.61 28.12
N PRO A 14 -14.59 6.87 27.00
CA PRO A 14 -13.65 5.74 26.85
C PRO A 14 -12.18 6.11 27.07
N LEU A 15 -11.79 7.33 26.68
CA LEU A 15 -10.42 7.82 26.94
C LEU A 15 -10.16 8.01 28.44
N ASP A 16 -11.15 8.47 29.21
CA ASP A 16 -10.99 8.70 30.65
C ASP A 16 -10.83 7.36 31.36
N VAL A 17 -11.66 6.37 31.03
CA VAL A 17 -11.51 5.00 31.56
C VAL A 17 -10.17 4.37 31.22
N PHE A 18 -9.70 4.55 29.98
CA PHE A 18 -8.38 4.07 29.58
C PHE A 18 -7.26 4.67 30.44
N LEU A 19 -7.32 5.98 30.68
CA LEU A 19 -6.32 6.69 31.48
C LEU A 19 -6.45 6.38 32.98
N ASP A 20 -7.66 6.27 33.50
CA ASP A 20 -7.93 5.91 34.90
C ASP A 20 -7.32 4.54 35.22
N ILE A 21 -7.60 3.50 34.41
CA ILE A 21 -7.04 2.16 34.60
C ILE A 21 -5.51 2.18 34.54
N ALA A 22 -4.96 2.90 33.55
CA ALA A 22 -3.51 3.00 33.41
C ALA A 22 -2.86 3.68 34.62
N LEU A 23 -3.48 4.73 35.18
CA LEU A 23 -2.96 5.45 36.35
C LEU A 23 -3.17 4.67 37.66
N ASP A 24 -4.31 3.99 37.81
CA ASP A 24 -4.66 3.22 39.02
C ASP A 24 -3.77 1.98 39.20
N GLU A 25 -3.27 1.42 38.10
CA GLU A 25 -2.36 0.26 38.10
C GLU A 25 -0.89 0.65 37.82
N ASP A 26 -0.48 1.88 38.15
CA ASP A 26 0.91 2.36 38.00
C ASP A 26 1.53 2.11 36.60
N LEU A 27 0.71 2.16 35.56
CA LEU A 27 1.03 1.87 34.15
C LEU A 27 1.46 0.42 33.87
N GLU A 28 1.19 -0.51 34.79
CA GLU A 28 1.48 -1.95 34.61
C GLU A 28 0.41 -2.66 33.75
N THR A 29 -0.78 -2.07 33.56
CA THR A 29 -1.82 -2.65 32.72
C THR A 29 -1.39 -2.69 31.24
N GLU A 30 -1.38 -3.89 30.65
CA GLU A 30 -1.20 -4.05 29.21
C GLU A 30 -2.55 -3.98 28.46
N PHE A 31 -2.69 -2.99 27.58
CA PHE A 31 -3.83 -2.88 26.68
C PHE A 31 -3.52 -3.56 25.35
N ALA A 32 -4.14 -4.70 25.10
CA ALA A 32 -4.08 -5.35 23.82
C ALA A 32 -5.21 -4.85 22.91
N HIS A 33 -4.86 -4.31 21.74
CA HIS A 33 -5.79 -4.29 20.62
C HIS A 33 -5.62 -5.63 19.90
N PRO A 34 -6.55 -6.60 20.05
CA PRO A 34 -6.41 -7.89 19.37
C PRO A 34 -6.26 -7.62 17.88
N ALA A 35 -5.09 -7.96 17.34
CA ALA A 35 -4.80 -7.90 15.91
C ALA A 35 -5.52 -9.07 15.21
N GLY A 36 -6.85 -9.08 15.30
CA GLY A 36 -7.72 -10.10 14.76
C GLY A 36 -8.73 -9.45 13.84
N GLY A 37 -8.54 -9.64 12.53
CA GLY A 37 -9.57 -9.55 11.49
C GLY A 37 -10.66 -8.51 11.72
N GLN A 38 -10.31 -7.23 11.78
CA GLN A 38 -11.26 -6.18 11.43
C GLN A 38 -11.79 -6.56 10.05
N GLY A 39 -13.08 -6.87 9.94
CA GLY A 39 -13.71 -7.25 8.68
C GLY A 39 -13.45 -6.21 7.60
N ASP A 40 -13.73 -6.55 6.34
CA ASP A 40 -13.46 -5.64 5.24
C ASP A 40 -14.18 -4.29 5.39
N ASP A 41 -15.33 -4.25 6.07
CA ASP A 41 -16.03 -3.02 6.42
C ASP A 41 -15.20 -2.08 7.31
N ALA A 42 -14.61 -2.59 8.39
CA ALA A 42 -13.77 -1.80 9.29
C ALA A 42 -12.43 -1.41 8.63
N ARG A 43 -11.96 -2.16 7.63
CA ARG A 43 -10.83 -1.74 6.78
C ARG A 43 -11.25 -0.63 5.82
N ALA A 44 -12.38 -0.79 5.15
CA ALA A 44 -12.97 0.19 4.24
C ALA A 44 -13.19 1.54 4.94
N GLU A 45 -13.74 1.53 6.16
CA GLU A 45 -13.93 2.74 6.97
C GLU A 45 -12.61 3.49 7.22
N ARG A 46 -11.56 2.77 7.62
CA ARG A 46 -10.24 3.37 7.85
C ARG A 46 -9.60 3.87 6.56
N LEU A 47 -9.71 3.09 5.47
CA LEU A 47 -9.14 3.45 4.18
C LEU A 47 -9.81 4.71 3.58
N THR A 48 -11.11 4.89 3.82
CA THR A 48 -11.88 6.06 3.36
C THR A 48 -11.76 7.28 4.27
N ASN A 49 -11.31 7.12 5.51
CA ASN A 49 -11.10 8.22 6.43
C ASN A 49 -10.11 9.27 5.85
N PRO A 50 -10.45 10.58 5.86
CA PRO A 50 -9.60 11.64 5.30
C PRO A 50 -8.34 11.90 6.12
N TYR A 51 -8.31 11.51 7.39
CA TYR A 51 -7.17 11.68 8.29
C TYR A 51 -6.23 10.46 8.31
N VAL A 52 -6.53 9.43 7.52
CA VAL A 52 -5.72 8.21 7.40
C VAL A 52 -4.99 8.20 6.06
N HIS A 53 -3.67 8.03 6.15
CA HIS A 53 -2.82 7.74 5.01
C HIS A 53 -2.46 6.25 4.97
N ILE A 54 -2.46 5.69 3.75
CA ILE A 54 -2.15 4.28 3.52
C ILE A 54 -0.64 4.16 3.38
N SER A 55 0.03 3.74 4.45
CA SER A 55 1.46 3.43 4.40
C SER A 55 1.85 2.49 5.53
N VAL A 56 2.18 1.25 5.19
CA VAL A 56 2.95 0.33 6.03
C VAL A 56 3.84 -0.53 5.12
N SER A 57 4.71 0.10 4.33
CA SER A 57 5.69 -0.62 3.52
C SER A 57 7.05 -0.62 4.20
N ASP A 58 7.17 -1.36 5.31
CA ASP A 58 8.49 -1.80 5.79
C ASP A 58 9.02 -2.98 4.94
N GLY A 59 8.84 -2.86 3.63
CA GLY A 59 9.12 -3.88 2.64
C GLY A 59 10.61 -4.12 2.55
N GLY A 60 11.12 -5.13 3.27
CA GLY A 60 12.52 -5.52 3.21
C GLY A 60 13.22 -5.65 4.57
N ALA A 61 12.72 -5.01 5.63
CA ALA A 61 13.39 -5.09 6.94
C ALA A 61 13.05 -6.38 7.70
N HIS A 62 11.84 -6.91 7.48
CA HIS A 62 11.33 -8.12 8.14
C HIS A 62 11.11 -9.27 7.17
N THR A 63 11.89 -9.39 6.08
CA THR A 63 11.65 -10.39 5.02
C THR A 63 11.54 -11.82 5.51
N ARG A 64 12.07 -12.17 6.68
CA ARG A 64 11.89 -13.49 7.30
C ARG A 64 10.49 -13.74 7.88
N PHE A 65 9.78 -12.69 8.29
CA PHE A 65 8.54 -12.76 9.07
C PHE A 65 7.36 -12.12 8.35
N LEU A 66 7.58 -11.02 7.63
CA LEU A 66 6.53 -10.20 7.04
C LEU A 66 7.05 -9.43 5.82
N VAL A 67 6.27 -9.43 4.74
CA VAL A 67 6.53 -8.56 3.59
C VAL A 67 5.27 -7.85 3.16
N ASN A 68 5.21 -6.55 3.47
CA ASN A 68 4.06 -5.71 3.16
C ASN A 68 4.24 -4.92 1.85
N SER A 69 5.32 -5.12 1.10
CA SER A 69 5.57 -4.38 -0.16
C SER A 69 4.53 -4.67 -1.24
N VAL A 70 3.73 -5.73 -1.10
CA VAL A 70 2.62 -6.07 -2.01
C VAL A 70 1.40 -5.15 -1.87
N TRP A 71 1.35 -4.32 -0.83
CA TRP A 71 0.18 -3.50 -0.52
C TRP A 71 -0.31 -2.61 -1.67
N PRO A 72 0.53 -1.96 -2.52
CA PRO A 72 0.02 -1.08 -3.58
C PRO A 72 -0.79 -1.84 -4.63
N VAL A 73 -0.30 -3.03 -4.99
CA VAL A 73 -0.94 -3.91 -5.97
C VAL A 73 -2.23 -4.48 -5.39
N TYR A 74 -2.19 -4.95 -4.14
CA TYR A 74 -3.39 -5.43 -3.45
C TYR A 74 -4.42 -4.31 -3.29
N PHE A 75 -4.00 -3.08 -2.94
CA PHE A 75 -4.90 -1.95 -2.79
C PHE A 75 -5.63 -1.60 -4.09
N LEU A 76 -4.90 -1.48 -5.19
CA LEU A 76 -5.50 -1.19 -6.49
C LEU A 76 -6.38 -2.33 -7.00
N ALA A 77 -5.94 -3.58 -6.88
CA ALA A 77 -6.70 -4.73 -7.37
C ALA A 77 -7.93 -5.02 -6.50
N HIS A 78 -7.75 -5.20 -5.19
CA HIS A 78 -8.82 -5.60 -4.30
C HIS A 78 -9.73 -4.41 -3.93
N TRP A 79 -9.18 -3.33 -3.37
CA TRP A 79 -10.02 -2.25 -2.84
C TRP A 79 -10.61 -1.35 -3.92
N ILE A 80 -9.87 -1.09 -5.01
CA ILE A 80 -10.31 -0.15 -6.04
C ILE A 80 -11.02 -0.85 -7.19
N ARG A 81 -10.42 -1.89 -7.80
CA ARG A 81 -11.06 -2.60 -8.91
C ARG A 81 -12.19 -3.53 -8.45
N ASP A 82 -11.96 -4.38 -7.46
CA ASP A 82 -12.92 -5.43 -7.10
C ASP A 82 -14.03 -4.94 -6.15
N ASN A 83 -13.73 -3.99 -5.25
CA ASN A 83 -14.67 -3.48 -4.25
C ASN A 83 -15.15 -2.04 -4.51
N GLU A 84 -14.60 -1.35 -5.51
CA GLU A 84 -14.99 0.02 -5.90
C GLU A 84 -15.02 1.00 -4.71
N LEU A 85 -14.12 0.83 -3.73
CA LEU A 85 -14.15 1.55 -2.45
C LEU A 85 -14.09 3.08 -2.61
N MET A 86 -13.37 3.56 -3.63
CA MET A 86 -13.22 4.97 -3.96
C MET A 86 -12.83 5.10 -5.44
N THR A 87 -12.88 6.32 -5.98
CA THR A 87 -12.44 6.53 -7.37
C THR A 87 -10.95 6.26 -7.52
N LEU A 88 -10.55 5.93 -8.74
CA LEU A 88 -9.15 5.68 -9.07
C LEU A 88 -8.26 6.92 -8.79
N GLU A 89 -8.77 8.11 -9.06
CA GLU A 89 -8.09 9.38 -8.77
C GLU A 89 -7.89 9.59 -7.27
N GLN A 90 -8.89 9.24 -6.44
CA GLN A 90 -8.78 9.29 -4.98
C GLN A 90 -7.73 8.28 -4.47
N ALA A 91 -7.72 7.07 -5.04
CA ALA A 91 -6.72 6.07 -4.72
C ALA A 91 -5.30 6.57 -5.06
N HIS A 92 -5.10 7.17 -6.24
CA HIS A 92 -3.80 7.73 -6.64
C HIS A 92 -3.39 8.95 -5.82
N GLN A 93 -4.35 9.78 -5.42
CA GLN A 93 -4.09 10.87 -4.47
C GLN A 93 -3.56 10.29 -3.16
N LYS A 94 -4.20 9.25 -2.60
CA LYS A 94 -3.76 8.61 -1.35
C LYS A 94 -2.39 7.93 -1.46
N MET A 95 -2.06 7.35 -2.62
CA MET A 95 -0.81 6.60 -2.83
C MET A 95 0.38 7.47 -3.26
N SER A 96 0.14 8.62 -3.89
CA SER A 96 1.18 9.39 -4.60
C SER A 96 1.24 10.85 -4.14
N ALA A 97 0.18 11.62 -4.40
CA ALA A 97 0.17 13.06 -4.11
C ALA A 97 0.15 13.37 -2.60
N LEU A 98 -0.64 12.64 -1.81
CA LEU A 98 -0.76 12.80 -0.36
C LEU A 98 0.56 12.55 0.37
N PRO A 99 1.27 11.41 0.16
CA PRO A 99 2.57 11.20 0.78
C PRO A 99 3.59 12.22 0.33
N ALA A 100 3.63 12.58 -0.96
CA ALA A 100 4.53 13.63 -1.43
C ALA A 100 4.27 14.98 -0.75
N TRP A 101 3.00 15.30 -0.47
CA TRP A 101 2.61 16.54 0.20
C TRP A 101 3.06 16.61 1.66
N PHE A 102 2.72 15.63 2.50
CA PHE A 102 3.07 15.70 3.93
C PHE A 102 4.54 15.39 4.22
N SER A 103 5.25 14.74 3.29
CA SER A 103 6.69 14.47 3.40
C SER A 103 7.57 15.53 2.73
N ASP A 104 6.96 16.63 2.25
CA ASP A 104 7.64 17.75 1.60
C ASP A 104 8.43 17.40 0.32
N MET A 105 8.03 16.35 -0.39
CA MET A 105 8.63 15.95 -1.67
C MET A 105 8.13 16.84 -2.81
N LYS A 106 8.73 18.04 -2.94
CA LYS A 106 8.35 19.01 -3.97
C LYS A 106 8.56 18.47 -5.40
N GLY A 107 7.59 18.74 -6.26
CA GLY A 107 7.60 18.35 -7.67
C GLY A 107 7.46 16.84 -7.89
N ARG A 108 6.89 16.11 -6.92
CA ARG A 108 6.62 14.66 -7.01
C ARG A 108 5.18 14.35 -6.64
N GLY A 109 4.74 13.15 -6.99
CA GLY A 109 3.42 12.63 -6.62
C GLY A 109 2.28 13.11 -7.52
N THR A 110 2.55 13.98 -8.50
CA THR A 110 1.57 14.47 -9.48
C THR A 110 2.13 14.49 -10.89
N LEU A 111 1.26 14.30 -11.90
CA LEU A 111 1.61 14.44 -13.30
C LEU A 111 1.45 15.91 -13.74
N ARG A 112 2.53 16.69 -13.61
CA ARG A 112 2.56 18.11 -14.02
C ARG A 112 3.84 18.42 -14.80
N VAL A 113 3.75 19.36 -15.73
CA VAL A 113 4.92 19.84 -16.45
C VAL A 113 5.86 20.54 -15.46
N GLY A 114 7.11 20.08 -15.40
CA GLY A 114 8.13 20.59 -14.48
C GLY A 114 8.41 19.69 -13.28
N ASP A 115 7.51 18.74 -12.98
CA ASP A 115 7.70 17.73 -11.93
C ASP A 115 8.67 16.62 -12.38
N TYR A 116 9.13 15.82 -11.42
CA TYR A 116 9.92 14.62 -11.68
C TYR A 116 9.07 13.56 -12.40
N ALA A 117 9.68 12.84 -13.35
CA ALA A 117 9.02 11.82 -14.15
C ALA A 117 8.99 10.45 -13.43
N ASP A 118 8.48 10.41 -12.21
CA ASP A 118 8.24 9.17 -11.47
C ASP A 118 6.87 8.61 -11.88
N VAL A 119 6.87 7.71 -12.86
CA VAL A 119 5.64 7.28 -13.53
C VAL A 119 5.47 5.77 -13.52
N MET A 120 4.26 5.30 -13.22
CA MET A 120 3.87 3.90 -13.30
C MET A 120 2.78 3.70 -14.36
N ILE A 121 2.96 2.71 -15.23
CA ILE A 121 1.98 2.29 -16.23
C ILE A 121 1.60 0.85 -15.96
N TYR A 122 0.30 0.59 -15.81
CA TYR A 122 -0.21 -0.76 -15.55
C TYR A 122 -1.59 -0.96 -16.19
N ASN A 123 -1.94 -2.23 -16.43
CA ASN A 123 -3.25 -2.65 -16.87
C ASN A 123 -4.09 -3.05 -15.65
N MET A 124 -5.18 -2.32 -15.39
CA MET A 124 -6.03 -2.60 -14.21
C MET A 124 -6.64 -4.01 -14.24
N ASP A 125 -7.02 -4.48 -15.42
CA ASP A 125 -7.72 -5.75 -15.59
C ASP A 125 -6.80 -6.95 -15.30
N GLU A 126 -5.48 -6.76 -15.41
CA GLU A 126 -4.46 -7.79 -15.19
C GLU A 126 -3.69 -7.62 -13.87
N LEU A 127 -3.97 -6.54 -13.12
CA LEU A 127 -3.24 -6.22 -11.90
C LEU A 127 -3.58 -7.22 -10.78
N GLY A 128 -2.56 -7.83 -10.17
CA GLY A 128 -2.74 -8.81 -9.10
C GLY A 128 -1.43 -9.35 -8.55
N LEU A 129 -1.56 -10.15 -7.50
CA LEU A 129 -0.43 -10.85 -6.89
C LEU A 129 0.01 -12.01 -7.79
N LEU A 130 1.32 -12.25 -7.86
CA LEU A 130 1.87 -13.38 -8.62
C LEU A 130 1.60 -14.73 -7.95
N TYR A 131 1.52 -14.73 -6.63
CA TYR A 131 1.30 -15.91 -5.82
C TYR A 131 0.09 -15.68 -4.92
N ASP A 132 -0.70 -16.72 -4.74
CA ASP A 132 -1.82 -16.77 -3.81
C ASP A 132 -1.36 -16.83 -2.34
N LYS A 133 -0.13 -17.27 -2.11
CA LYS A 133 0.49 -17.42 -0.78
C LYS A 133 1.92 -16.91 -0.78
N PRO A 134 2.44 -16.46 0.39
CA PRO A 134 3.85 -16.13 0.54
C PRO A 134 4.74 -17.30 0.11
N ARG A 135 5.79 -17.03 -0.67
CA ARG A 135 6.81 -18.00 -1.02
C ARG A 135 8.09 -17.70 -0.26
N PHE A 136 8.72 -18.74 0.27
CA PHE A 136 10.04 -18.64 0.88
C PHE A 136 11.10 -18.96 -0.17
N GLU A 137 12.09 -18.08 -0.28
CA GLU A 137 13.25 -18.18 -1.18
C GLU A 137 14.53 -18.25 -0.33
N THR A 138 15.55 -18.95 -0.84
CA THR A 138 16.83 -19.20 -0.13
C THR A 138 18.01 -18.43 -0.73
N ASP A 139 17.74 -17.41 -1.56
CA ASP A 139 18.74 -16.66 -2.32
C ASP A 139 19.41 -15.52 -1.54
N PHE A 140 19.16 -15.43 -0.23
CA PHE A 140 19.77 -14.42 0.64
C PHE A 140 21.23 -14.77 0.97
N PRO A 141 22.14 -13.78 1.10
CA PRO A 141 23.54 -14.01 1.45
C PRO A 141 23.70 -14.89 2.69
N GLY A 142 24.46 -15.98 2.54
CA GLY A 142 24.63 -17.03 3.55
C GLY A 142 23.61 -18.17 3.50
N GLY A 143 22.81 -18.28 2.42
CA GLY A 143 21.84 -19.36 2.24
C GLY A 143 20.63 -19.26 3.17
N ARG A 144 20.30 -18.05 3.63
CA ARG A 144 19.19 -17.81 4.56
C ARG A 144 17.87 -17.68 3.81
N GLU A 145 16.80 -18.15 4.45
CA GLU A 145 15.43 -18.05 3.93
C GLU A 145 14.85 -16.65 4.13
N ALA A 146 14.14 -16.15 3.11
CA ALA A 146 13.39 -14.91 3.10
C ALA A 146 12.06 -15.11 2.35
N ILE A 147 11.02 -14.39 2.74
CA ILE A 147 9.75 -14.35 2.01
C ILE A 147 9.95 -13.49 0.77
N GLY A 148 9.76 -14.09 -0.40
CA GLY A 148 9.71 -13.38 -1.67
C GLY A 148 8.38 -12.66 -1.84
N ALA A 149 8.42 -11.34 -2.01
CA ALA A 149 7.29 -10.55 -2.50
C ALA A 149 7.55 -10.15 -3.93
N GLU A 150 7.05 -10.93 -4.88
CA GLU A 150 6.95 -10.49 -6.26
C GLU A 150 5.50 -10.13 -6.57
N ALA A 151 5.30 -8.96 -7.18
CA ALA A 151 4.01 -8.53 -7.70
C ALA A 151 4.21 -7.93 -9.09
N HIS A 152 4.12 -8.76 -10.14
CA HIS A 152 3.62 -8.41 -11.48
C HIS A 152 3.59 -9.65 -12.38
N ARG A 153 2.42 -10.04 -12.91
CA ARG A 153 2.34 -10.99 -14.03
C ARG A 153 2.22 -10.22 -15.34
N ASN A 154 3.35 -9.75 -15.89
CA ASN A 154 3.40 -9.53 -17.34
C ASN A 154 3.63 -10.89 -18.00
N SER A 155 2.78 -11.23 -18.97
CA SER A 155 2.82 -12.44 -19.79
C SER A 155 4.23 -12.73 -20.32
N LEU A 156 5.03 -13.49 -19.56
CA LEU A 156 6.25 -14.08 -20.05
C LEU A 156 5.88 -15.43 -20.66
N HIS A 157 6.03 -15.54 -21.98
CA HIS A 157 6.11 -16.82 -22.66
C HIS A 157 7.15 -17.71 -21.95
N PRO A 158 6.92 -19.03 -21.83
CA PRO A 158 7.85 -19.92 -21.17
C PRO A 158 9.15 -19.98 -21.98
N GLY A 159 10.17 -19.22 -21.56
CA GLY A 159 11.47 -19.20 -22.24
C GLY A 159 12.43 -18.03 -21.92
N GLN A 160 11.98 -16.91 -21.35
CA GLN A 160 12.88 -15.77 -21.10
C GLN A 160 13.56 -15.83 -19.72
N ARG A 161 14.90 -15.92 -19.71
CA ARG A 161 15.75 -15.94 -18.52
C ARG A 161 15.69 -14.62 -17.75
N ARG A 162 15.86 -14.70 -16.41
CA ARG A 162 15.95 -13.59 -15.44
C ARG A 162 16.88 -12.47 -15.94
N GLY A 163 16.31 -11.34 -16.32
CA GLY A 163 17.04 -10.15 -16.77
C GLY A 163 17.33 -9.20 -15.60
N HIS A 164 18.60 -8.89 -15.38
CA HIS A 164 19.02 -7.83 -14.45
C HIS A 164 18.50 -6.46 -14.92
N ILE A 165 17.99 -5.65 -13.99
CA ILE A 165 17.61 -4.25 -14.26
C ILE A 165 18.88 -3.45 -14.58
N ARG A 166 19.10 -3.14 -15.86
CA ARG A 166 20.06 -2.11 -16.28
C ARG A 166 19.31 -0.78 -16.45
N ARG A 167 19.61 0.21 -15.59
CA ARG A 167 19.18 1.60 -15.78
C ARG A 167 19.75 2.16 -17.08
N LYS A 168 18.93 2.34 -18.11
CA LYS A 168 19.30 3.15 -19.28
C LYS A 168 18.97 4.62 -19.00
N ARG A 169 19.99 5.50 -19.07
CA ARG A 169 19.79 6.95 -19.17
C ARG A 169 19.02 7.24 -20.45
N VAL A 170 17.82 7.80 -20.33
CA VAL A 170 17.08 8.33 -21.49
C VAL A 170 17.61 9.73 -21.77
N HIS A 171 18.18 9.93 -22.96
CA HIS A 171 18.54 11.26 -23.45
C HIS A 171 17.28 12.04 -23.87
N ARG A 172 17.27 13.31 -23.50
CA ARG A 172 16.20 14.29 -23.79
C ARG A 172 15.96 14.37 -25.30
N ARG A 173 14.80 13.90 -25.76
CA ARG A 173 14.15 14.39 -27.00
C ARG A 173 12.69 14.61 -26.69
N VAL A 174 12.28 15.88 -26.70
CA VAL A 174 10.88 16.29 -26.55
C VAL A 174 10.19 16.03 -27.89
N ALA A 175 9.41 14.96 -27.97
CA ALA A 175 8.45 14.78 -29.06
C ALA A 175 7.13 15.42 -28.64
N ARG A 176 6.67 16.41 -29.41
CA ARG A 176 5.34 16.99 -29.26
C ARG A 176 4.33 16.00 -29.83
N HIS A 177 3.45 15.45 -28.99
CA HIS A 177 2.29 14.71 -29.45
C HIS A 177 1.02 15.25 -28.80
N THR A 178 0.04 15.55 -29.67
CA THR A 178 -1.33 15.96 -29.37
C THR A 178 -2.11 14.83 -28.68
N PRO A 179 -3.17 15.15 -27.90
CA PRO A 179 -3.87 14.16 -27.08
C PRO A 179 -4.83 13.34 -27.96
N ALA A 180 -4.39 12.17 -28.41
CA ALA A 180 -5.24 11.17 -29.02
C ALA A 180 -5.54 10.06 -28.01
N GLN A 181 -6.83 9.82 -27.82
CA GLN A 181 -7.44 8.82 -26.94
C GLN A 181 -6.83 7.43 -27.14
N LEU A 182 -6.29 6.84 -26.08
CA LEU A 182 -6.05 5.40 -26.02
C LEU A 182 -7.33 4.74 -25.46
N ARG A 183 -8.16 4.22 -26.36
CA ARG A 183 -9.23 3.28 -26.03
C ARG A 183 -8.80 1.88 -26.47
N HIS A 184 -9.10 0.91 -25.60
CA HIS A 184 -8.94 -0.55 -25.67
C HIS A 184 -7.69 -1.08 -24.94
N GLY A 185 -7.94 -1.61 -23.73
CA GLY A 185 -6.98 -1.92 -22.67
C GLY A 185 -6.76 -0.70 -21.78
N ARG A 186 -7.39 -0.63 -20.59
CA ARG A 186 -7.30 0.53 -19.68
C ARG A 186 -5.91 0.57 -19.03
N LEU A 187 -4.91 1.04 -19.78
CA LEU A 187 -3.61 1.43 -19.27
C LEU A 187 -3.79 2.72 -18.45
N ILE A 188 -3.44 2.65 -17.17
CA ILE A 188 -3.50 3.80 -16.25
C ILE A 188 -2.08 4.34 -16.05
N LEU A 189 -1.98 5.67 -16.06
CA LEU A 189 -0.74 6.42 -15.87
C LEU A 189 -0.85 7.22 -14.57
N ILE A 190 0.14 7.07 -13.69
CA ILE A 190 0.31 7.88 -12.48
C ILE A 190 1.75 8.34 -12.41
#